data_AF-A0A957N7F8-F1
#
_entry.id   AF-A0A957N7F8-F1
#
_cell.length_a   1.000
_cell.length_b   1.000
_cell.length_c   1.000
_cell.angle_alpha   90.00
_cell.angle_beta   90.00
_cell.angle_gamma   90.00
#
_symmetry.space_group_name_H-M   'P 1'
#
loop_
_entity.id
_entity.type
_entity.pdbx_description
1 polymer ?
#
loop_
_entity_poly.entity_id
_entity_poly.type
_entity_poly.pdbx_seq_one_letter_code
_entity_poly.pdbx_strand_id
1 'polypeptide(L)'
;MSTTADAIEPGACSTIQIGDLPGPDGVTSLREAVCAANNEAGADRIILGANTYALTIAGAGEDANATGDLDILDDLTIVGLNPTSTIINGGGIDRVLHIPGTAALVTVDNVTVTGGAAGDGGGISNSGSLTVTESAISGNSVTDYGGGIFNEGELTLSQSTVSGNEADYGGGLYNVRNQPQFGGVATLVNSTISGNEALEGGGIYADYGSATHLTHVTISNNRATDGDAGGVYVTGNGDFPSSLDAVNTIIAHQAEGVDCTDASDYSVIVSNGHNLESGTSCGFAATGDGDIQNGDAVLGPLQDNGGPTATHALLVGSDAVDKISDCDAHLAVLEDQRSVARPQGAECDIGAYEAQPGSITIIKAADPADGTDFTFTLSGADLDPVAFDLMWGKGVNGGTGPEFCTGSTCSDGALGLTAGEFFEPHRIVTDALGYTYVSDYYIGRVQKFDENGNFVLMWGKGVNGGSGPEICSTPPCTIGGGGTLGGEFDNAQGIAVDGAGNVYVADAY
;
A
#
# COMPACT_ATOMS: atom_id res chain seq x y z
N MET A 1 -20.66 -23.01 -22.76
CA MET A 1 -20.31 -23.01 -21.32
C MET A 1 -18.82 -22.74 -21.24
N SER A 2 -18.30 -21.97 -20.30
CA SER A 2 -16.85 -21.73 -20.19
C SER A 2 -16.16 -22.80 -19.33
N THR A 3 -14.87 -23.02 -19.56
CA THR A 3 -14.00 -23.89 -18.76
C THR A 3 -12.70 -23.17 -18.38
N THR A 4 -12.02 -23.67 -17.35
CA THR A 4 -10.67 -23.23 -16.97
C THR A 4 -9.58 -24.12 -17.54
N ALA A 5 -9.95 -25.21 -18.23
CA ALA A 5 -8.99 -26.04 -18.94
C ALA A 5 -8.33 -25.23 -20.05
N ASP A 6 -7.02 -25.36 -20.21
CA ASP A 6 -6.29 -24.81 -21.35
C ASP A 6 -6.31 -25.83 -22.49
N ALA A 7 -7.02 -25.49 -23.57
CA ALA A 7 -7.32 -26.38 -24.67
C ALA A 7 -7.43 -25.62 -25.99
N ILE A 8 -7.20 -26.33 -27.10
CA ILE A 8 -7.44 -25.88 -28.47
C ILE A 8 -8.18 -27.00 -29.19
N GLU A 9 -9.46 -26.81 -29.45
CA GLU A 9 -10.28 -27.67 -30.29
C GLU A 9 -11.27 -26.83 -31.12
N PRO A 10 -11.89 -27.36 -32.20
CA PRO A 10 -11.70 -28.68 -32.83
C PRO A 10 -10.43 -28.79 -33.69
N GLY A 11 -9.70 -27.71 -33.91
CA GLY A 11 -8.65 -27.60 -34.92
C GLY A 11 -7.39 -26.88 -34.44
N ALA A 12 -6.63 -26.32 -35.38
CA ALA A 12 -5.53 -25.43 -35.03
C ALA A 12 -6.09 -24.05 -34.67
N CYS A 13 -5.38 -23.30 -33.81
CA CYS A 13 -5.80 -21.97 -33.37
C CYS A 13 -6.21 -21.07 -34.54
N SER A 14 -5.42 -21.07 -35.62
CA SER A 14 -5.65 -20.30 -36.86
C SER A 14 -6.90 -20.67 -37.67
N THR A 15 -7.70 -21.62 -37.21
CA THR A 15 -8.92 -22.08 -37.90
C THR A 15 -10.17 -21.95 -37.05
N ILE A 16 -10.04 -21.61 -35.77
CA ILE A 16 -11.17 -21.46 -34.85
C ILE A 16 -11.83 -20.11 -35.10
N GLN A 17 -13.14 -20.11 -35.36
CA GLN A 17 -13.97 -18.91 -35.46
C GLN A 17 -14.91 -18.81 -34.25
N ILE A 18 -15.49 -17.64 -33.99
CA ILE A 18 -16.47 -17.46 -32.90
C ILE A 18 -17.64 -18.44 -33.03
N GLY A 19 -18.08 -18.72 -34.27
CA GLY A 19 -19.16 -19.65 -34.57
C GLY A 19 -18.85 -21.13 -34.27
N ASP A 20 -17.58 -21.47 -34.05
CA ASP A 20 -17.13 -22.82 -33.69
C ASP A 20 -17.19 -23.06 -32.18
N LEU A 21 -17.44 -22.02 -31.37
CA LEU A 21 -17.46 -22.10 -29.92
C LEU A 21 -18.90 -22.30 -29.36
N PRO A 22 -19.08 -23.15 -28.33
CA PRO A 22 -18.10 -24.08 -27.77
C PRO A 22 -17.80 -25.21 -28.78
N GLY A 23 -16.58 -25.70 -28.81
CA GLY A 23 -16.22 -26.76 -29.75
C GLY A 23 -16.63 -28.17 -29.24
N PRO A 24 -16.06 -29.27 -29.77
CA PRO A 24 -16.62 -30.61 -29.58
C PRO A 24 -16.75 -31.10 -28.14
N ASP A 25 -16.02 -30.55 -27.17
CA ASP A 25 -16.15 -30.90 -25.76
C ASP A 25 -17.33 -30.20 -25.05
N GLY A 26 -17.97 -29.24 -25.74
CA GLY A 26 -19.14 -28.50 -25.27
C GLY A 26 -18.82 -27.36 -24.30
N VAL A 27 -17.54 -27.05 -24.07
CA VAL A 27 -17.05 -25.91 -23.29
C VAL A 27 -16.13 -25.00 -24.12
N THR A 28 -15.70 -23.89 -23.54
CA THR A 28 -14.82 -22.90 -24.18
C THR A 28 -13.72 -22.51 -23.20
N SER A 29 -12.47 -22.80 -23.55
CA SER A 29 -11.28 -22.34 -22.84
C SER A 29 -10.99 -20.86 -23.13
N LEU A 30 -10.14 -20.23 -22.31
CA LEU A 30 -9.63 -18.89 -22.62
C LEU A 30 -8.82 -18.91 -23.93
N ARG A 31 -7.96 -19.93 -24.14
CA ARG A 31 -7.15 -20.02 -25.34
C ARG A 31 -7.99 -20.17 -26.62
N GLU A 32 -9.04 -20.97 -26.59
CA GLU A 32 -10.03 -21.08 -27.69
C GLU A 32 -10.71 -19.75 -27.98
N ALA A 33 -11.09 -19.01 -26.94
CA ALA A 33 -11.71 -17.70 -27.09
C ALA A 33 -10.75 -16.69 -27.74
N VAL A 34 -9.46 -16.70 -27.36
CA VAL A 34 -8.42 -15.88 -27.99
C VAL A 34 -8.17 -16.34 -29.43
N CYS A 35 -8.14 -17.64 -29.70
CA CYS A 35 -8.05 -18.16 -31.08
C CYS A 35 -9.21 -17.69 -31.95
N ALA A 36 -10.44 -17.75 -31.45
CA ALA A 36 -11.61 -17.26 -32.16
C ALA A 36 -11.52 -15.76 -32.44
N ALA A 37 -11.11 -14.96 -31.45
CA ALA A 37 -10.97 -13.52 -31.59
C ALA A 37 -9.89 -13.15 -32.62
N ASN A 38 -8.71 -13.81 -32.56
CA ASN A 38 -7.63 -13.58 -33.52
C ASN A 38 -8.00 -13.86 -34.98
N ASN A 39 -9.07 -14.62 -35.25
CA ASN A 39 -9.49 -14.97 -36.61
C ASN A 39 -10.84 -14.35 -37.02
N GLU A 40 -11.48 -13.56 -36.17
CA GLU A 40 -12.64 -12.74 -36.55
C GLU A 40 -12.13 -11.31 -36.79
N ALA A 41 -12.72 -10.58 -37.74
CA ALA A 41 -12.21 -9.25 -38.05
C ALA A 41 -12.80 -8.18 -37.11
N GLY A 42 -11.93 -7.42 -36.45
CA GLY A 42 -12.27 -6.24 -35.68
C GLY A 42 -12.48 -6.51 -34.20
N ALA A 43 -12.93 -5.48 -33.47
CA ALA A 43 -12.92 -5.53 -32.00
C ALA A 43 -13.82 -6.62 -31.39
N ASP A 44 -13.19 -7.51 -30.65
CA ASP A 44 -13.82 -8.59 -29.89
C ASP A 44 -13.79 -8.38 -28.38
N ARG A 45 -14.62 -9.15 -27.68
CA ARG A 45 -14.71 -9.09 -26.21
C ARG A 45 -14.85 -10.47 -25.58
N ILE A 46 -13.91 -10.80 -24.70
CA ILE A 46 -13.94 -11.98 -23.84
C ILE A 46 -14.33 -11.56 -22.42
N ILE A 47 -15.35 -12.22 -21.86
CA ILE A 47 -15.83 -11.98 -20.50
C ILE A 47 -15.51 -13.21 -19.65
N LEU A 48 -14.69 -13.01 -18.64
CA LEU A 48 -14.23 -14.05 -17.71
C LEU A 48 -15.03 -14.02 -16.41
N GLY A 49 -15.30 -15.20 -15.87
CA GLY A 49 -15.90 -15.36 -14.55
C GLY A 49 -14.84 -15.37 -13.44
N ALA A 50 -15.29 -15.52 -12.20
CA ALA A 50 -14.42 -15.73 -11.05
C ALA A 50 -13.83 -17.15 -11.08
N ASN A 51 -12.61 -17.29 -11.61
CA ASN A 51 -11.82 -18.51 -11.65
C ASN A 51 -10.33 -18.21 -11.91
N THR A 52 -9.49 -19.23 -11.73
CA THR A 52 -8.12 -19.25 -12.25
C THR A 52 -8.07 -19.97 -13.61
N TYR A 53 -7.69 -19.23 -14.65
CA TYR A 53 -7.46 -19.69 -16.01
C TYR A 53 -5.96 -19.97 -16.16
N ALA A 54 -5.55 -21.19 -15.79
CA ALA A 54 -4.15 -21.60 -15.83
C ALA A 54 -3.75 -22.07 -17.23
N LEU A 55 -2.69 -21.50 -17.79
CA LEU A 55 -2.06 -21.97 -19.02
C LEU A 55 -1.27 -23.25 -18.71
N THR A 56 -1.46 -24.29 -19.52
CA THR A 56 -0.85 -25.62 -19.27
C THR A 56 -0.24 -26.24 -20.52
N ILE A 57 -0.50 -25.69 -21.70
CA ILE A 57 0.10 -26.15 -22.95
C ILE A 57 1.50 -25.55 -23.05
N ALA A 58 2.55 -26.35 -22.81
CA ALA A 58 3.93 -25.88 -22.89
C ALA A 58 4.38 -25.56 -24.32
N GLY A 59 5.18 -24.50 -24.45
CA GLY A 59 5.80 -23.96 -25.65
C GLY A 59 6.39 -22.60 -25.26
N ALA A 60 7.44 -22.15 -25.95
CA ALA A 60 8.06 -20.86 -25.67
C ALA A 60 8.44 -20.18 -26.99
N GLY A 61 8.20 -18.88 -27.09
CA GLY A 61 8.51 -18.07 -28.28
C GLY A 61 7.74 -18.52 -29.53
N GLU A 62 6.48 -18.92 -29.33
CA GLU A 62 5.53 -19.22 -30.39
C GLU A 62 4.53 -18.07 -30.47
N ASP A 63 4.27 -17.54 -31.67
CA ASP A 63 3.49 -16.29 -31.85
C ASP A 63 2.14 -16.51 -32.57
N ALA A 64 1.53 -17.70 -32.45
CA ALA A 64 0.25 -18.05 -33.08
C ALA A 64 -0.78 -18.62 -32.09
N ASN A 65 -0.60 -18.36 -30.80
CA ASN A 65 -1.48 -18.73 -29.69
C ASN A 65 -1.79 -20.25 -29.64
N ALA A 66 -0.84 -21.07 -30.10
CA ALA A 66 -0.96 -22.52 -30.14
C ALA A 66 -0.42 -23.20 -28.88
N THR A 67 0.53 -22.58 -28.21
CA THR A 67 1.23 -23.08 -27.02
C THR A 67 1.75 -21.91 -26.19
N GLY A 68 2.18 -22.16 -24.95
CA GLY A 68 2.85 -21.15 -24.13
C GLY A 68 1.92 -20.04 -23.66
N ASP A 69 2.30 -18.80 -23.91
CA ASP A 69 1.52 -17.59 -23.64
C ASP A 69 0.26 -17.48 -24.52
N LEU A 70 -0.53 -16.44 -24.28
CA LEU A 70 -1.67 -16.08 -25.14
C LEU A 70 -1.26 -14.95 -26.07
N ASP A 71 -1.05 -15.26 -27.35
CA ASP A 71 -0.83 -14.23 -28.36
C ASP A 71 -2.15 -13.59 -28.80
N ILE A 72 -2.22 -12.28 -28.67
CA ILE A 72 -3.37 -11.47 -29.08
C ILE A 72 -3.01 -10.73 -30.37
N LEU A 73 -3.62 -11.15 -31.47
CA LEU A 73 -3.26 -10.75 -32.83
C LEU A 73 -4.26 -9.78 -33.47
N ASP A 74 -5.45 -9.63 -32.89
CA ASP A 74 -6.48 -8.66 -33.30
C ASP A 74 -6.98 -7.83 -32.10
N ASP A 75 -7.78 -6.80 -32.39
CA ASP A 75 -8.42 -5.94 -31.41
C ASP A 75 -9.24 -6.76 -30.40
N LEU A 76 -8.83 -6.76 -29.13
CA LEU A 76 -9.43 -7.62 -28.11
C LEU A 76 -9.56 -6.91 -26.76
N THR A 77 -10.76 -6.97 -26.19
CA THR A 77 -11.01 -6.62 -24.79
C THR A 77 -11.20 -7.89 -23.95
N ILE A 78 -10.34 -8.14 -22.97
CA ILE A 78 -10.50 -9.17 -21.95
C ILE A 78 -10.98 -8.50 -20.67
N VAL A 79 -12.16 -8.90 -20.17
CA VAL A 79 -12.76 -8.35 -18.95
C VAL A 79 -13.03 -9.44 -17.93
N GLY A 80 -12.45 -9.30 -16.73
CA GLY A 80 -12.75 -10.14 -15.58
C GLY A 80 -13.87 -9.60 -14.69
N LEU A 81 -14.14 -10.32 -13.60
CA LEU A 81 -15.09 -9.86 -12.59
C LEU A 81 -14.45 -8.88 -11.60
N ASN A 82 -13.23 -9.20 -11.19
CA ASN A 82 -12.33 -8.37 -10.40
C ASN A 82 -10.98 -9.10 -10.26
N PRO A 83 -9.89 -8.37 -9.96
CA PRO A 83 -8.55 -8.95 -9.85
C PRO A 83 -8.40 -10.06 -8.80
N THR A 84 -9.16 -10.00 -7.70
CA THR A 84 -9.04 -11.01 -6.62
C THR A 84 -9.66 -12.36 -6.96
N SER A 85 -10.50 -12.44 -7.99
CA SER A 85 -11.27 -13.65 -8.33
C SER A 85 -11.15 -14.10 -9.79
N THR A 86 -10.74 -13.23 -10.70
CA THR A 86 -10.45 -13.60 -12.09
C THR A 86 -8.94 -13.53 -12.33
N ILE A 87 -8.30 -14.70 -12.46
CA ILE A 87 -6.84 -14.83 -12.52
C ILE A 87 -6.46 -15.53 -13.82
N ILE A 88 -5.61 -14.92 -14.65
CA ILE A 88 -4.94 -15.54 -15.78
C ILE A 88 -3.53 -15.91 -15.32
N ASN A 89 -3.24 -17.20 -15.26
CA ASN A 89 -2.01 -17.72 -14.65
C ASN A 89 -1.14 -18.45 -15.68
N GLY A 90 0.07 -17.96 -15.93
CA GLY A 90 1.04 -18.55 -16.86
C GLY A 90 1.65 -19.88 -16.41
N GLY A 91 1.40 -20.33 -15.17
CA GLY A 91 1.80 -21.64 -14.68
C GLY A 91 3.31 -21.86 -14.56
N GLY A 92 4.12 -20.82 -14.74
CA GLY A 92 5.57 -20.85 -14.82
C GLY A 92 6.09 -21.57 -16.08
N ILE A 93 5.26 -21.74 -17.11
CA ILE A 93 5.64 -22.48 -18.32
C ILE A 93 6.14 -21.57 -19.44
N ASP A 94 5.62 -20.35 -19.51
CA ASP A 94 5.98 -19.30 -20.46
C ASP A 94 5.59 -17.93 -19.88
N ARG A 95 5.58 -16.89 -20.69
CA ARG A 95 4.85 -15.65 -20.47
C ARG A 95 3.35 -15.88 -20.26
N VAL A 96 2.59 -14.84 -19.88
CA VAL A 96 1.12 -14.95 -19.81
C VAL A 96 0.43 -14.38 -21.04
N LEU A 97 0.69 -13.11 -21.38
CA LEU A 97 0.06 -12.41 -22.51
C LEU A 97 1.12 -11.81 -23.43
N HIS A 98 0.91 -11.91 -24.73
CA HIS A 98 1.78 -11.34 -25.75
C HIS A 98 0.99 -10.57 -26.81
N ILE A 99 1.40 -9.32 -27.06
CA ILE A 99 0.83 -8.44 -28.07
C ILE A 99 1.93 -8.12 -29.08
N PRO A 100 2.17 -8.97 -30.10
CA PRO A 100 3.39 -8.96 -30.91
C PRO A 100 3.50 -7.82 -31.94
N GLY A 101 2.53 -6.91 -32.06
CA GLY A 101 2.58 -5.86 -33.07
C GLY A 101 1.59 -4.72 -32.92
N THR A 102 1.81 -3.66 -33.69
CA THR A 102 1.12 -2.36 -33.59
C THR A 102 -0.30 -2.31 -34.16
N ALA A 103 -0.79 -3.40 -34.75
CA ALA A 103 -2.10 -3.43 -35.38
C ALA A 103 -3.24 -3.67 -34.37
N ALA A 104 -2.97 -4.41 -33.30
CA ALA A 104 -3.96 -4.78 -32.30
C ALA A 104 -4.10 -3.70 -31.22
N LEU A 105 -5.35 -3.30 -30.96
CA LEU A 105 -5.75 -2.54 -29.79
C LEU A 105 -6.29 -3.50 -28.72
N VAL A 106 -5.50 -3.70 -27.67
CA VAL A 106 -5.80 -4.67 -26.61
C VAL A 106 -6.18 -3.95 -25.33
N THR A 107 -7.26 -4.39 -24.68
CA THR A 107 -7.66 -3.95 -23.35
C THR A 107 -7.73 -5.13 -22.40
N VAL A 108 -7.08 -5.02 -21.25
CA VAL A 108 -7.10 -5.98 -20.14
C VAL A 108 -7.69 -5.29 -18.92
N ASP A 109 -8.86 -5.75 -18.48
CA ASP A 109 -9.68 -5.07 -17.49
C ASP A 109 -10.13 -6.02 -16.38
N ASN A 110 -10.03 -5.62 -15.12
CA ASN A 110 -10.54 -6.35 -13.96
C ASN A 110 -10.01 -7.79 -13.80
N VAL A 111 -8.73 -8.03 -14.08
CA VAL A 111 -8.09 -9.35 -13.94
C VAL A 111 -6.78 -9.28 -13.15
N THR A 112 -6.32 -10.43 -12.67
CA THR A 112 -4.92 -10.64 -12.28
C THR A 112 -4.17 -11.39 -13.37
N VAL A 113 -2.99 -10.91 -13.77
CA VAL A 113 -2.01 -11.59 -14.63
C VAL A 113 -0.81 -12.02 -13.77
N THR A 114 -0.56 -13.33 -13.68
CA THR A 114 0.43 -13.88 -12.74
C THR A 114 1.10 -15.16 -13.22
N GLY A 115 2.22 -15.52 -12.58
CA GLY A 115 2.87 -16.81 -12.75
C GLY A 115 3.51 -17.00 -14.12
N GLY A 116 3.79 -15.93 -14.87
CA GLY A 116 4.59 -16.03 -16.07
C GLY A 116 6.09 -16.04 -15.75
N ALA A 117 6.86 -16.83 -16.51
CA ALA A 117 8.25 -17.13 -16.16
C ALA A 117 9.21 -17.36 -17.33
N ALA A 118 8.86 -16.96 -18.56
CA ALA A 118 9.77 -17.00 -19.69
C ALA A 118 9.55 -15.83 -20.65
N GLY A 119 10.60 -15.50 -21.41
CA GLY A 119 10.61 -14.34 -22.31
C GLY A 119 10.66 -13.00 -21.57
N ASP A 120 10.74 -11.91 -22.33
CA ASP A 120 10.65 -10.55 -21.80
C ASP A 120 9.22 -10.22 -21.35
N GLY A 121 9.01 -9.61 -20.18
CA GLY A 121 7.65 -9.28 -19.76
C GLY A 121 6.93 -10.51 -19.22
N GLY A 122 7.49 -11.17 -18.20
CA GLY A 122 6.99 -12.46 -17.70
C GLY A 122 5.47 -12.49 -17.56
N GLY A 123 4.85 -11.43 -17.05
CA GLY A 123 3.41 -11.24 -17.14
C GLY A 123 2.94 -10.90 -18.56
N ILE A 124 3.33 -9.73 -19.05
CA ILE A 124 2.88 -9.18 -20.33
C ILE A 124 4.06 -8.68 -21.18
N SER A 125 4.13 -9.11 -22.45
CA SER A 125 4.96 -8.49 -23.47
C SER A 125 4.09 -7.67 -24.44
N ASN A 126 4.37 -6.38 -24.57
CA ASN A 126 3.62 -5.46 -25.42
C ASN A 126 4.51 -4.78 -26.46
N SER A 127 4.29 -5.12 -27.73
CA SER A 127 4.78 -4.41 -28.91
C SER A 127 3.67 -3.68 -29.67
N GLY A 128 2.44 -3.73 -29.15
CA GLY A 128 1.23 -3.14 -29.73
C GLY A 128 0.69 -1.93 -28.97
N SER A 129 -0.64 -1.78 -28.95
CA SER A 129 -1.33 -0.79 -28.11
C SER A 129 -2.11 -1.52 -27.02
N LEU A 130 -1.67 -1.38 -25.78
CA LEU A 130 -2.22 -2.07 -24.63
C LEU A 130 -2.76 -1.07 -23.60
N THR A 131 -4.02 -1.25 -23.23
CA THR A 131 -4.62 -0.59 -22.07
C THR A 131 -4.90 -1.62 -20.98
N VAL A 132 -4.38 -1.37 -19.78
CA VAL A 132 -4.61 -2.18 -18.58
C VAL A 132 -5.35 -1.32 -17.56
N THR A 133 -6.55 -1.75 -17.18
CA THR A 133 -7.40 -1.02 -16.21
C THR A 133 -7.82 -1.91 -15.06
N GLU A 134 -7.85 -1.37 -13.85
CA GLU A 134 -8.42 -2.04 -12.67
C GLU A 134 -7.87 -3.46 -12.49
N SER A 135 -6.58 -3.67 -12.81
CA SER A 135 -5.97 -4.99 -12.93
C SER A 135 -4.68 -5.11 -12.13
N ALA A 136 -4.34 -6.34 -11.73
CA ALA A 136 -3.12 -6.63 -10.99
C ALA A 136 -2.14 -7.46 -11.84
N ILE A 137 -0.91 -6.98 -12.00
CA ILE A 137 0.17 -7.73 -12.65
C ILE A 137 1.16 -8.10 -11.55
N SER A 138 1.17 -9.37 -11.16
CA SER A 138 1.89 -9.77 -9.95
C SER A 138 2.47 -11.18 -9.97
N GLY A 139 3.56 -11.39 -9.23
CA GLY A 139 4.15 -12.72 -9.08
C GLY A 139 4.66 -13.31 -10.39
N ASN A 140 5.16 -12.46 -11.30
CA ASN A 140 5.81 -12.88 -12.54
C ASN A 140 7.33 -12.72 -12.38
N SER A 141 8.11 -13.67 -12.90
CA SER A 141 9.54 -13.76 -12.62
C SER A 141 10.32 -14.24 -13.83
N VAL A 142 11.22 -13.42 -14.35
CA VAL A 142 12.10 -13.75 -15.48
C VAL A 142 13.54 -13.39 -15.14
N THR A 143 14.51 -13.79 -15.96
CA THR A 143 15.92 -13.41 -15.79
C THR A 143 16.40 -12.53 -16.95
N ASP A 144 15.50 -11.73 -17.50
CA ASP A 144 15.74 -10.83 -18.64
C ASP A 144 15.07 -9.47 -18.33
N TYR A 145 14.18 -8.98 -19.19
CA TYR A 145 13.59 -7.63 -19.09
C TYR A 145 12.13 -7.67 -18.69
N GLY A 146 11.70 -6.84 -17.73
CA GLY A 146 10.30 -6.66 -17.40
C GLY A 146 9.70 -7.86 -16.66
N GLY A 147 9.79 -7.91 -15.34
CA GLY A 147 9.24 -9.03 -14.57
C GLY A 147 7.73 -9.11 -14.75
N GLY A 148 7.06 -7.98 -14.46
CA GLY A 148 5.63 -7.81 -14.70
C GLY A 148 5.33 -7.54 -16.17
N ILE A 149 5.89 -6.45 -16.70
CA ILE A 149 5.57 -5.95 -18.03
C ILE A 149 6.84 -5.58 -18.78
N PHE A 150 6.96 -6.06 -20.02
CA PHE A 150 7.87 -5.52 -21.01
C PHE A 150 7.05 -4.72 -22.03
N ASN A 151 7.39 -3.46 -22.20
CA ASN A 151 6.74 -2.57 -23.16
C ASN A 151 7.75 -2.02 -24.15
N GLU A 152 7.55 -2.35 -25.42
CA GLU A 152 8.16 -1.62 -26.54
C GLU A 152 7.14 -0.84 -27.38
N GLY A 153 5.85 -1.17 -27.25
CA GLY A 153 4.72 -0.49 -27.89
C GLY A 153 4.21 0.73 -27.12
N GLU A 154 2.90 0.91 -27.12
CA GLU A 154 2.18 1.88 -26.30
C GLU A 154 1.44 1.16 -25.17
N LEU A 155 1.73 1.52 -23.93
CA LEU A 155 1.08 1.03 -22.72
C LEU A 155 0.35 2.17 -22.02
N THR A 156 -0.92 1.95 -21.68
CA THR A 156 -1.65 2.75 -20.69
C THR A 156 -2.02 1.85 -19.52
N LEU A 157 -1.59 2.20 -18.32
CA LEU A 157 -1.93 1.51 -17.08
C LEU A 157 -2.73 2.47 -16.18
N SER A 158 -3.95 2.10 -15.81
CA SER A 158 -4.83 2.96 -15.03
C SER A 158 -5.49 2.20 -13.88
N GLN A 159 -5.55 2.81 -12.70
CA GLN A 159 -6.19 2.21 -11.51
C GLN A 159 -5.71 0.78 -11.25
N SER A 160 -4.42 0.51 -11.47
CA SER A 160 -3.86 -0.84 -11.53
C SER A 160 -2.62 -0.99 -10.66
N THR A 161 -2.31 -2.23 -10.28
CA THR A 161 -1.19 -2.54 -9.39
C THR A 161 -0.19 -3.47 -10.07
N VAL A 162 1.08 -3.08 -10.12
CA VAL A 162 2.20 -3.93 -10.56
C VAL A 162 3.04 -4.27 -9.33
N SER A 163 3.03 -5.52 -8.89
CA SER A 163 3.65 -5.88 -7.61
C SER A 163 4.23 -7.27 -7.51
N GLY A 164 5.30 -7.43 -6.71
CA GLY A 164 5.89 -8.74 -6.46
C GLY A 164 6.40 -9.43 -7.73
N ASN A 165 6.87 -8.66 -8.71
CA ASN A 165 7.48 -9.18 -9.92
C ASN A 165 9.02 -9.09 -9.86
N GLU A 166 9.70 -9.96 -10.59
CA GLU A 166 11.16 -10.10 -10.57
C GLU A 166 11.75 -10.19 -11.98
N ALA A 167 12.82 -9.45 -12.25
CA ALA A 167 13.58 -9.49 -13.51
C ALA A 167 15.05 -9.09 -13.31
N ASP A 168 15.90 -9.17 -14.33
CA ASP A 168 17.23 -8.57 -14.25
C ASP A 168 17.12 -7.04 -14.37
N TYR A 169 16.23 -6.55 -15.25
CA TYR A 169 15.97 -5.13 -15.46
C TYR A 169 14.46 -4.83 -15.46
N GLY A 170 14.03 -3.85 -14.67
CA GLY A 170 12.62 -3.45 -14.64
C GLY A 170 11.75 -4.52 -13.99
N GLY A 171 11.89 -4.74 -12.69
CA GLY A 171 11.16 -5.80 -11.98
C GLY A 171 9.65 -5.67 -12.20
N GLY A 172 9.11 -4.47 -12.03
CA GLY A 172 7.72 -4.16 -12.37
C GLY A 172 7.50 -3.94 -13.87
N LEU A 173 8.17 -2.95 -14.43
CA LEU A 173 8.02 -2.51 -15.82
C LEU A 173 9.39 -2.23 -16.46
N TYR A 174 9.64 -2.81 -17.63
CA TYR A 174 10.71 -2.42 -18.53
C TYR A 174 10.11 -1.72 -19.75
N ASN A 175 10.41 -0.44 -19.95
CA ASN A 175 9.92 0.35 -21.07
C ASN A 175 11.08 0.70 -22.02
N VAL A 176 10.92 0.42 -23.32
CA VAL A 176 12.01 0.51 -24.28
C VAL A 176 11.51 0.91 -25.66
N ARG A 177 12.39 1.43 -26.52
CA ARG A 177 12.08 1.62 -27.94
C ARG A 177 13.13 0.98 -28.84
N ASN A 178 13.27 -0.34 -28.72
CA ASN A 178 14.27 -1.13 -29.45
C ASN A 178 14.13 -1.07 -30.98
N GLN A 179 12.92 -0.80 -31.48
CA GLN A 179 12.67 -0.75 -32.92
C GLN A 179 11.96 0.56 -33.33
N PRO A 180 12.31 1.15 -34.49
CA PRO A 180 11.76 2.44 -34.92
C PRO A 180 10.24 2.44 -35.12
N GLN A 181 9.67 1.28 -35.45
CA GLN A 181 8.22 1.11 -35.69
C GLN A 181 7.39 1.12 -34.40
N PHE A 182 8.00 0.91 -33.23
CA PHE A 182 7.28 0.91 -31.96
C PHE A 182 7.42 2.26 -31.24
N GLY A 183 6.42 2.55 -30.40
CA GLY A 183 6.29 3.82 -29.69
C GLY A 183 7.23 3.95 -28.50
N GLY A 184 7.44 2.88 -27.75
CA GLY A 184 8.18 2.86 -26.49
C GLY A 184 7.58 3.80 -25.43
N VAL A 185 6.25 3.93 -25.42
CA VAL A 185 5.54 4.86 -24.53
C VAL A 185 4.81 4.08 -23.45
N ALA A 186 5.01 4.46 -22.19
CA ALA A 186 4.23 3.97 -21.06
C ALA A 186 3.58 5.15 -20.33
N THR A 187 2.26 5.12 -20.19
CA THR A 187 1.47 6.12 -19.45
C THR A 187 0.80 5.45 -18.26
N LEU A 188 1.14 5.89 -17.05
CA LEU A 188 0.61 5.35 -15.82
C LEU A 188 -0.19 6.42 -15.08
N VAL A 189 -1.43 6.09 -14.74
CA VAL A 189 -2.36 7.00 -14.05
C VAL A 189 -2.97 6.29 -12.85
N ASN A 190 -3.02 6.93 -11.68
CA ASN A 190 -3.67 6.37 -10.49
C ASN A 190 -3.27 4.91 -10.21
N SER A 191 -1.99 4.60 -10.35
CA SER A 191 -1.52 3.20 -10.30
C SER A 191 -0.44 3.04 -9.25
N THR A 192 -0.29 1.82 -8.73
CA THR A 192 0.73 1.50 -7.73
C THR A 192 1.74 0.50 -8.27
N ILE A 193 3.03 0.81 -8.13
CA ILE A 193 4.13 -0.10 -8.42
C ILE A 193 4.86 -0.40 -7.11
N SER A 194 4.78 -1.63 -6.62
CA SER A 194 5.28 -1.94 -5.29
C SER A 194 5.81 -3.33 -5.09
N GLY A 195 6.90 -3.47 -4.33
CA GLY A 195 7.45 -4.78 -3.99
C GLY A 195 8.02 -5.54 -5.18
N ASN A 196 8.45 -4.86 -6.25
CA ASN A 196 9.11 -5.49 -7.38
C ASN A 196 10.63 -5.49 -7.19
N GLU A 197 11.32 -6.50 -7.72
CA GLU A 197 12.76 -6.72 -7.54
C GLU A 197 13.47 -6.81 -8.90
N ALA A 198 14.62 -6.14 -9.02
CA ALA A 198 15.52 -6.30 -10.16
C ALA A 198 16.98 -6.04 -9.77
N LEU A 199 17.92 -6.21 -10.70
CA LEU A 199 19.29 -5.70 -10.52
C LEU A 199 19.27 -4.17 -10.57
N GLU A 200 18.59 -3.62 -11.59
CA GLU A 200 18.43 -2.20 -11.83
C GLU A 200 16.95 -1.86 -12.12
N GLY A 201 16.44 -0.77 -11.55
CA GLY A 201 15.06 -0.33 -11.76
C GLY A 201 14.05 -1.34 -11.22
N GLY A 202 14.07 -1.59 -9.90
CA GLY A 202 13.17 -2.55 -9.26
C GLY A 202 11.70 -2.32 -9.64
N GLY A 203 11.25 -1.07 -9.58
CA GLY A 203 9.91 -0.66 -10.03
C GLY A 203 9.84 -0.51 -11.55
N ILE A 204 10.54 0.49 -12.10
CA ILE A 204 10.55 0.82 -13.53
C ILE A 204 11.99 0.93 -14.03
N TYR A 205 12.24 0.38 -15.22
CA TYR A 205 13.45 0.63 -16.01
C TYR A 205 13.05 1.21 -17.38
N ALA A 206 13.55 2.38 -17.74
CA ALA A 206 13.26 3.06 -19.00
C ALA A 206 14.54 3.23 -19.83
N ASP A 207 14.54 2.71 -21.06
CA ASP A 207 15.72 2.64 -21.93
C ASP A 207 15.44 2.94 -23.42
N TYR A 208 16.51 3.13 -24.19
CA TYR A 208 16.58 3.19 -25.65
C TYR A 208 15.50 4.05 -26.30
N GLY A 209 15.34 5.31 -25.89
CA GLY A 209 14.43 6.24 -26.56
C GLY A 209 12.97 6.08 -26.17
N SER A 210 12.72 5.43 -25.02
CA SER A 210 11.40 5.31 -24.43
C SER A 210 10.95 6.59 -23.73
N ALA A 211 9.64 6.75 -23.60
CA ALA A 211 9.01 7.81 -22.82
C ALA A 211 8.08 7.19 -21.78
N THR A 212 8.26 7.55 -20.52
CA THR A 212 7.40 7.10 -19.41
C THR A 212 6.73 8.31 -18.77
N HIS A 213 5.40 8.30 -18.67
CA HIS A 213 4.60 9.39 -18.11
C HIS A 213 3.85 8.89 -16.88
N LEU A 214 4.06 9.54 -15.73
CA LEU A 214 3.44 9.20 -14.46
C LEU A 214 2.53 10.34 -13.99
N THR A 215 1.30 10.01 -13.63
CA THR A 215 0.32 10.97 -13.08
C THR A 215 -0.43 10.34 -11.93
N HIS A 216 -0.29 10.89 -10.71
CA HIS A 216 -0.90 10.29 -9.52
C HIS A 216 -0.49 8.82 -9.34
N VAL A 217 0.79 8.52 -9.45
CA VAL A 217 1.34 7.17 -9.28
C VAL A 217 2.03 7.06 -7.92
N THR A 218 2.03 5.86 -7.34
CA THR A 218 2.83 5.57 -6.14
C THR A 218 3.81 4.43 -6.45
N ILE A 219 5.11 4.71 -6.38
CA ILE A 219 6.21 3.75 -6.58
C ILE A 219 6.96 3.60 -5.25
N SER A 220 6.82 2.46 -4.59
CA SER A 220 7.41 2.25 -3.25
C SER A 220 7.77 0.80 -2.98
N ASN A 221 8.61 0.53 -1.98
CA ASN A 221 9.00 -0.83 -1.57
C ASN A 221 9.59 -1.68 -2.69
N ASN A 222 10.05 -1.08 -3.80
CA ASN A 222 10.74 -1.82 -4.85
C ASN A 222 12.22 -1.95 -4.49
N ARG A 223 12.89 -2.92 -5.10
CA ARG A 223 14.24 -3.34 -4.71
C ARG A 223 15.16 -3.46 -5.92
N ALA A 224 16.32 -2.84 -5.83
CA ALA A 224 17.42 -3.02 -6.78
C ALA A 224 18.61 -3.66 -6.06
N THR A 225 19.01 -4.87 -6.46
CA THR A 225 20.01 -5.65 -5.72
C THR A 225 21.46 -5.25 -6.01
N ASP A 226 21.73 -4.60 -7.14
CA ASP A 226 23.07 -4.08 -7.46
C ASP A 226 23.29 -2.65 -6.92
N GLY A 227 22.31 -2.12 -6.20
CA GLY A 227 22.36 -0.81 -5.54
C GLY A 227 21.92 0.37 -6.44
N ASP A 228 21.50 0.08 -7.67
CA ASP A 228 20.88 1.03 -8.57
C ASP A 228 19.45 1.40 -8.12
N ALA A 229 18.72 2.25 -8.84
CA ALA A 229 17.42 2.74 -8.37
C ALA A 229 16.44 1.62 -8.09
N GLY A 230 15.98 1.51 -6.83
CA GLY A 230 14.90 0.60 -6.47
C GLY A 230 13.59 1.04 -7.10
N GLY A 231 13.35 2.35 -7.18
CA GLY A 231 12.15 2.94 -7.75
C GLY A 231 12.19 2.97 -9.28
N VAL A 232 12.87 3.98 -9.83
CA VAL A 232 12.92 4.21 -11.29
C VAL A 232 14.34 4.41 -11.80
N TYR A 233 14.76 3.59 -12.75
CA TYR A 233 16.01 3.75 -13.46
C TYR A 233 15.75 4.24 -14.89
N VAL A 234 16.40 5.32 -15.31
CA VAL A 234 16.28 5.88 -16.66
C VAL A 234 17.67 5.94 -17.28
N THR A 235 17.80 5.39 -18.48
CA THR A 235 19.03 5.46 -19.26
C THR A 235 18.70 5.59 -20.75
N GLY A 236 19.70 5.94 -21.55
CA GLY A 236 19.52 6.15 -22.98
C GLY A 236 20.85 6.33 -23.70
N ASN A 237 20.81 6.55 -25.01
CA ASN A 237 21.99 6.80 -25.82
C ASN A 237 21.79 7.99 -26.78
N GLY A 238 22.87 8.45 -27.40
CA GLY A 238 22.87 9.69 -28.19
C GLY A 238 21.93 9.71 -29.40
N ASP A 239 21.54 8.55 -29.92
CA ASP A 239 20.57 8.45 -31.02
C ASP A 239 19.13 8.30 -30.50
N PHE A 240 18.97 7.78 -29.27
CA PHE A 240 17.70 7.42 -28.64
C PHE A 240 17.68 7.86 -27.17
N PRO A 241 17.41 9.15 -26.89
CA PRO A 241 17.33 9.63 -25.52
C PRO A 241 16.01 9.23 -24.87
N SER A 242 16.07 8.75 -23.63
CA SER A 242 14.89 8.29 -22.88
C SER A 242 14.42 9.33 -21.87
N SER A 243 13.13 9.34 -21.54
CA SER A 243 12.58 10.29 -20.57
C SER A 243 11.60 9.66 -19.59
N LEU A 244 11.58 10.23 -18.39
CA LEU A 244 10.53 10.07 -17.40
C LEU A 244 9.89 11.44 -17.14
N ASP A 245 8.59 11.58 -17.35
CA ASP A 245 7.81 12.73 -16.94
C ASP A 245 6.94 12.35 -15.74
N ALA A 246 7.06 13.07 -14.62
CA ALA A 246 6.27 12.82 -13.41
C ALA A 246 5.47 14.06 -13.01
N VAL A 247 4.20 13.85 -12.65
CA VAL A 247 3.34 14.86 -12.00
C VAL A 247 2.52 14.21 -10.90
N ASN A 248 2.36 14.91 -9.78
CA ASN A 248 1.53 14.45 -8.67
C ASN A 248 1.89 13.03 -8.18
N THR A 249 3.16 12.62 -8.28
CA THR A 249 3.59 11.23 -8.12
C THR A 249 4.50 11.05 -6.91
N ILE A 250 4.32 9.93 -6.19
CA ILE A 250 5.19 9.49 -5.09
C ILE A 250 6.20 8.48 -5.64
N ILE A 251 7.49 8.74 -5.46
CA ILE A 251 8.57 7.76 -5.65
C ILE A 251 9.39 7.75 -4.36
N ALA A 252 9.08 6.84 -3.44
CA ALA A 252 9.57 6.91 -2.07
C ALA A 252 9.65 5.53 -1.41
N HIS A 253 10.48 5.42 -0.36
CA HIS A 253 10.56 4.23 0.51
C HIS A 253 10.90 2.95 -0.26
N GLN A 254 11.93 2.99 -1.11
CA GLN A 254 12.43 1.76 -1.76
C GLN A 254 13.07 0.83 -0.71
N ALA A 255 12.88 -0.48 -0.90
CA ALA A 255 13.41 -1.49 0.03
C ALA A 255 14.94 -1.60 -0.04
N GLU A 256 15.48 -1.43 -1.25
CA GLU A 256 16.92 -1.31 -1.53
C GLU A 256 17.10 -0.49 -2.81
N GLY A 257 18.17 0.30 -2.88
CA GLY A 257 18.40 1.26 -3.96
C GLY A 257 17.83 2.65 -3.66
N VAL A 258 18.14 3.60 -4.55
CA VAL A 258 17.62 4.99 -4.47
C VAL A 258 16.24 5.11 -5.12
N ASP A 259 15.54 6.23 -4.90
CA ASP A 259 14.21 6.47 -5.49
C ASP A 259 14.30 6.53 -7.03
N CYS A 260 15.30 7.24 -7.56
CA CYS A 260 15.55 7.30 -8.99
C CYS A 260 17.04 7.33 -9.34
N THR A 261 17.38 6.86 -10.53
CA THR A 261 18.71 7.04 -11.14
C THR A 261 18.51 7.53 -12.56
N ASP A 262 19.08 8.69 -12.87
CA ASP A 262 19.29 9.18 -14.24
C ASP A 262 20.71 8.80 -14.66
N ALA A 263 20.85 7.74 -15.45
CA ALA A 263 22.10 6.99 -15.58
C ALA A 263 23.00 7.46 -16.73
N SER A 264 22.53 8.33 -17.63
CA SER A 264 23.32 8.77 -18.78
C SER A 264 23.06 10.23 -19.18
N ASP A 265 23.98 10.83 -19.93
CA ASP A 265 23.81 12.16 -20.54
C ASP A 265 22.67 12.19 -21.60
N TYR A 266 22.04 11.05 -21.84
CA TYR A 266 20.98 10.85 -22.83
C TYR A 266 19.69 10.34 -22.18
N SER A 267 19.57 10.45 -20.86
CA SER A 267 18.31 10.29 -20.15
C SER A 267 17.94 11.60 -19.46
N VAL A 268 16.65 11.72 -19.11
CA VAL A 268 16.16 12.86 -18.35
C VAL A 268 14.97 12.45 -17.49
N ILE A 269 14.99 12.91 -16.24
CA ILE A 269 13.82 12.93 -15.37
C ILE A 269 13.27 14.36 -15.34
N VAL A 270 12.00 14.51 -15.70
CA VAL A 270 11.28 15.78 -15.79
C VAL A 270 10.18 15.80 -14.74
N SER A 271 10.29 16.75 -13.81
CA SER A 271 9.18 17.09 -12.93
C SER A 271 8.23 18.06 -13.62
N ASN A 272 6.93 17.76 -13.53
CA ASN A 272 5.84 18.65 -13.89
C ASN A 272 5.08 19.14 -12.64
N GLY A 273 5.69 19.01 -11.46
CA GLY A 273 5.21 19.56 -10.20
C GLY A 273 4.48 18.56 -9.30
N HIS A 274 4.40 18.94 -8.02
CA HIS A 274 3.77 18.22 -6.92
C HIS A 274 4.17 16.74 -6.81
N ASN A 275 5.42 16.41 -7.10
CA ASN A 275 5.96 15.07 -6.86
C ASN A 275 6.57 14.97 -5.46
N LEU A 276 6.59 13.77 -4.89
CA LEU A 276 7.25 13.50 -3.61
C LEU A 276 8.31 12.41 -3.77
N GLU A 277 9.53 12.71 -3.34
CA GLU A 277 10.62 11.74 -3.18
C GLU A 277 11.12 11.68 -1.73
N SER A 278 11.49 10.48 -1.26
CA SER A 278 11.99 10.27 0.10
C SER A 278 13.47 10.65 0.28
N GLY A 279 14.17 10.91 -0.82
CA GLY A 279 15.52 11.46 -0.85
C GLY A 279 15.62 12.68 -1.76
N THR A 280 16.61 12.67 -2.65
CA THR A 280 16.85 13.74 -3.64
C THR A 280 17.30 13.18 -4.99
N SER A 281 17.16 11.87 -5.19
CA SER A 281 17.76 11.15 -6.32
C SER A 281 16.97 11.30 -7.63
N CYS A 282 15.68 11.62 -7.54
CA CYS A 282 14.85 11.95 -8.70
C CYS A 282 15.05 13.39 -9.17
N GLY A 283 15.58 14.26 -8.30
CA GLY A 283 15.85 15.66 -8.64
C GLY A 283 14.59 16.50 -8.77
N PHE A 284 13.52 16.12 -8.06
CA PHE A 284 12.26 16.88 -7.96
C PHE A 284 12.49 18.17 -7.16
N ALA A 285 13.12 19.16 -7.78
CA ALA A 285 13.62 20.33 -7.10
C ALA A 285 12.49 21.31 -6.73
N ALA A 286 12.31 21.56 -5.43
CA ALA A 286 11.22 22.29 -4.79
C ALA A 286 10.99 23.78 -5.16
N THR A 287 11.48 24.30 -6.30
CA THR A 287 11.32 25.74 -6.62
C THR A 287 10.02 26.06 -7.34
N GLY A 288 8.94 26.15 -6.57
CA GLY A 288 7.70 26.85 -6.93
C GLY A 288 6.66 26.03 -7.71
N ASP A 289 6.89 24.72 -7.84
CA ASP A 289 6.03 23.75 -8.54
C ASP A 289 5.36 22.72 -7.61
N GLY A 290 5.59 22.81 -6.30
CA GLY A 290 4.93 21.96 -5.30
C GLY A 290 5.66 20.65 -4.99
N ASP A 291 6.83 20.41 -5.59
CA ASP A 291 7.63 19.21 -5.32
C ASP A 291 8.16 19.15 -3.87
N ILE A 292 8.26 17.93 -3.34
CA ILE A 292 8.71 17.61 -1.99
C ILE A 292 9.90 16.65 -2.07
N GLN A 293 11.07 17.12 -1.67
CA GLN A 293 12.27 16.30 -1.50
C GLN A 293 12.50 15.96 -0.04
N ASN A 294 13.05 14.77 0.22
CA ASN A 294 13.20 14.21 1.56
C ASN A 294 11.87 14.20 2.32
N GLY A 295 10.76 14.03 1.59
CA GLY A 295 9.42 13.98 2.15
C GLY A 295 9.15 12.63 2.78
N ASP A 296 8.33 12.62 3.82
CA ASP A 296 7.82 11.38 4.39
C ASP A 296 6.40 11.13 3.85
N ALA A 297 6.27 10.15 2.96
CA ALA A 297 4.97 9.80 2.39
C ALA A 297 4.08 9.07 3.42
N VAL A 298 4.64 8.54 4.51
CA VAL A 298 3.94 7.78 5.57
C VAL A 298 2.93 6.78 4.97
N LEU A 299 3.45 5.89 4.13
CA LEU A 299 2.65 4.91 3.40
C LEU A 299 2.25 3.74 4.32
N GLY A 300 0.97 3.37 4.29
CA GLY A 300 0.49 2.10 4.81
C GLY A 300 0.97 0.91 3.95
N PRO A 301 0.77 -0.34 4.41
CA PRO A 301 1.13 -1.52 3.62
C PRO A 301 0.36 -1.60 2.30
N LEU A 302 0.92 -2.31 1.31
CA LEU A 302 0.18 -2.65 0.08
C LEU A 302 -0.92 -3.64 0.43
N GLN A 303 -2.18 -3.19 0.39
CA GLN A 303 -3.33 -4.02 0.75
C GLN A 303 -4.61 -3.54 0.06
N ASP A 304 -5.70 -4.28 0.26
CA ASP A 304 -7.04 -3.83 -0.12
C ASP A 304 -7.46 -2.65 0.77
N ASN A 305 -7.48 -1.45 0.19
CA ASN A 305 -7.97 -0.22 0.83
C ASN A 305 -9.30 0.26 0.22
N GLY A 306 -10.10 -0.66 -0.35
CA GLY A 306 -11.46 -0.39 -0.84
C GLY A 306 -11.58 -0.05 -2.33
N GLY A 307 -10.55 -0.33 -3.13
CA GLY A 307 -10.54 -0.14 -4.59
C GLY A 307 -10.55 -1.45 -5.39
N PRO A 308 -10.44 -1.39 -6.72
CA PRO A 308 -10.37 -2.58 -7.58
C PRO A 308 -9.06 -3.37 -7.38
N THR A 309 -7.97 -2.68 -7.01
CA THR A 309 -6.65 -3.25 -6.79
C THR A 309 -6.04 -2.78 -5.46
N ALA A 310 -4.99 -3.45 -5.02
CA ALA A 310 -4.30 -3.11 -3.78
C ALA A 310 -3.51 -1.80 -3.93
N THR A 311 -3.55 -0.95 -2.91
CA THR A 311 -2.92 0.38 -2.91
C THR A 311 -2.13 0.61 -1.62
N HIS A 312 -1.32 1.67 -1.59
CA HIS A 312 -0.75 2.19 -0.34
C HIS A 312 -1.61 3.36 0.14
N ALA A 313 -2.22 3.23 1.32
CA ALA A 313 -2.93 4.34 1.95
C ALA A 313 -1.93 5.41 2.42
N LEU A 314 -2.32 6.68 2.33
CA LEU A 314 -1.60 7.78 2.98
C LEU A 314 -2.05 7.86 4.43
N LEU A 315 -1.13 7.66 5.38
CA LEU A 315 -1.46 7.67 6.80
C LEU A 315 -1.33 9.07 7.40
N VAL A 316 -1.90 9.24 8.59
CA VAL A 316 -1.83 10.50 9.35
C VAL A 316 -0.39 10.97 9.50
N GLY A 317 -0.12 12.21 9.08
CA GLY A 317 1.21 12.83 9.14
C GLY A 317 1.98 12.80 7.82
N SER A 318 1.44 12.17 6.77
CA SER A 318 2.02 12.16 5.43
C SER A 318 2.21 13.57 4.84
N ASP A 319 3.40 13.82 4.29
CA ASP A 319 3.72 15.03 3.53
C ASP A 319 3.01 15.07 2.16
N ALA A 320 2.38 13.98 1.71
CA ALA A 320 1.66 13.92 0.44
C ALA A 320 0.24 14.48 0.51
N VAL A 321 -0.32 14.62 1.73
CA VAL A 321 -1.74 14.97 1.94
C VAL A 321 -1.97 16.47 1.79
N ASP A 322 -3.05 16.84 1.11
CA ASP A 322 -3.51 18.20 0.84
C ASP A 322 -2.37 19.08 0.28
N LYS A 323 -1.85 18.73 -0.90
CA LYS A 323 -0.72 19.44 -1.52
C LYS A 323 -1.02 20.02 -2.89
N ILE A 324 -2.07 19.56 -3.56
CA ILE A 324 -2.40 19.95 -4.93
C ILE A 324 -3.68 20.80 -4.90
N SER A 325 -3.48 22.12 -4.83
CA SER A 325 -4.55 23.12 -4.73
C SER A 325 -5.50 23.20 -5.94
N ASP A 326 -5.05 22.75 -7.12
CA ASP A 326 -5.85 22.73 -8.36
C ASP A 326 -5.83 21.32 -8.99
N CYS A 327 -6.72 20.49 -8.45
CA CYS A 327 -6.98 19.12 -8.89
C CYS A 327 -7.31 19.01 -10.39
N ASP A 328 -7.91 20.04 -10.97
CA ASP A 328 -8.39 20.04 -12.35
C ASP A 328 -7.29 20.45 -13.35
N ALA A 329 -6.35 21.32 -12.93
CA ALA A 329 -5.32 21.86 -13.82
C ALA A 329 -4.29 20.83 -14.33
N HIS A 330 -4.16 19.68 -13.65
CA HIS A 330 -3.12 18.68 -13.91
C HIS A 330 -3.73 17.40 -14.50
N LEU A 331 -4.44 17.53 -15.64
CA LEU A 331 -5.01 16.45 -16.47
C LEU A 331 -6.43 15.96 -16.10
N ALA A 332 -7.17 16.67 -15.26
CA ALA A 332 -8.56 16.34 -14.90
C ALA A 332 -8.75 14.91 -14.36
N VAL A 333 -7.79 14.43 -13.56
CA VAL A 333 -7.87 13.15 -12.85
C VAL A 333 -8.62 13.39 -11.53
N LEU A 334 -9.94 13.17 -11.55
CA LEU A 334 -10.84 13.56 -10.45
C LEU A 334 -11.12 12.45 -9.44
N GLU A 335 -10.54 11.28 -9.64
CA GLU A 335 -10.67 10.13 -8.75
C GLU A 335 -9.28 9.54 -8.50
N ASP A 336 -9.08 8.82 -7.40
CA ASP A 336 -7.87 8.06 -7.11
C ASP A 336 -7.95 6.63 -7.67
N GLN A 337 -6.97 5.77 -7.36
CA GLN A 337 -6.94 4.37 -7.81
C GLN A 337 -8.16 3.54 -7.38
N ARG A 338 -8.85 3.96 -6.32
CA ARG A 338 -10.02 3.27 -5.75
C ARG A 338 -11.33 3.86 -6.25
N SER A 339 -11.26 4.76 -7.22
CA SER A 339 -12.38 5.58 -7.67
C SER A 339 -12.93 6.50 -6.56
N VAL A 340 -12.12 6.88 -5.57
CA VAL A 340 -12.50 7.89 -4.57
C VAL A 340 -12.27 9.27 -5.18
N ALA A 341 -13.31 10.10 -5.18
CA ALA A 341 -13.26 11.45 -5.73
C ALA A 341 -12.20 12.32 -5.04
N ARG A 342 -11.56 13.21 -5.78
CA ARG A 342 -10.61 14.20 -5.23
C ARG A 342 -11.21 15.63 -5.29
N PRO A 343 -10.92 16.51 -4.31
CA PRO A 343 -10.25 16.20 -3.05
C PRO A 343 -11.24 15.62 -2.02
N GLN A 344 -10.76 14.80 -1.09
CA GLN A 344 -11.51 14.44 0.13
C GLN A 344 -11.16 15.34 1.32
N GLY A 345 -9.96 15.92 1.31
CA GLY A 345 -9.48 16.92 2.25
C GLY A 345 -9.71 18.36 1.78
N ALA A 346 -8.77 19.23 2.13
CA ALA A 346 -8.75 20.61 1.68
C ALA A 346 -8.28 20.74 0.22
N GLU A 347 -7.35 19.88 -0.21
CA GLU A 347 -6.71 19.88 -1.52
C GLU A 347 -6.47 18.43 -1.98
N CYS A 348 -6.05 18.21 -3.23
CA CYS A 348 -5.75 16.86 -3.71
C CYS A 348 -4.43 16.35 -3.14
N ASP A 349 -4.32 15.02 -3.03
CA ASP A 349 -3.12 14.37 -2.52
C ASP A 349 -2.18 13.90 -3.63
N ILE A 350 -0.88 13.95 -3.33
CA ILE A 350 0.18 13.41 -4.19
C ILE A 350 0.08 11.88 -4.17
N GLY A 351 0.23 11.24 -5.32
CA GLY A 351 0.24 9.78 -5.47
C GLY A 351 -1.12 9.18 -5.84
N ALA A 352 -1.18 7.85 -5.82
CA ALA A 352 -2.31 7.07 -6.34
C ALA A 352 -3.52 6.97 -5.39
N TYR A 353 -3.43 7.58 -4.21
CA TYR A 353 -4.40 7.45 -3.13
C TYR A 353 -4.81 8.83 -2.61
N GLU A 354 -6.11 9.03 -2.42
CA GLU A 354 -6.69 10.22 -1.81
C GLU A 354 -7.14 9.93 -0.37
N ALA A 355 -6.40 10.45 0.60
CA ALA A 355 -6.66 10.39 2.02
C ALA A 355 -8.03 10.98 2.36
N GLN A 356 -8.80 10.22 3.13
CA GLN A 356 -10.06 10.67 3.66
C GLN A 356 -9.84 11.25 5.07
N PRO A 357 -10.50 12.36 5.43
CA PRO A 357 -10.41 12.87 6.78
C PRO A 357 -10.80 11.79 7.78
N GLY A 358 -9.84 11.38 8.61
CA GLY A 358 -9.94 10.22 9.48
C GLY A 358 -11.18 10.25 10.37
N SER A 359 -12.19 9.46 10.03
CA SER A 359 -13.27 9.13 10.97
C SER A 359 -12.89 7.86 11.71
N ILE A 360 -12.60 7.98 13.00
CA ILE A 360 -12.45 6.81 13.87
C ILE A 360 -13.84 6.23 14.09
N THR A 361 -14.14 5.12 13.43
CA THR A 361 -15.35 4.35 13.74
C THR A 361 -14.98 3.28 14.75
N ILE A 362 -15.59 3.37 15.94
CA ILE A 362 -15.54 2.29 16.93
C ILE A 362 -16.63 1.29 16.54
N ILE A 363 -16.24 0.16 15.94
CA ILE A 363 -17.18 -0.91 15.63
C ILE A 363 -17.26 -1.82 16.86
N LYS A 364 -18.44 -1.86 17.48
CA LYS A 364 -18.75 -2.84 18.52
C LYS A 364 -18.96 -4.21 17.84
N ALA A 365 -18.12 -5.20 18.16
CA ALA A 365 -18.38 -6.58 17.74
C ALA A 365 -19.70 -7.09 18.36
N ALA A 366 -20.33 -8.08 17.71
CA ALA A 366 -21.53 -8.70 18.26
C ALA A 366 -21.27 -9.20 19.69
N ASP A 367 -22.17 -8.88 20.63
CA ASP A 367 -22.03 -9.26 22.04
C ASP A 367 -21.84 -10.78 22.14
N PRO A 368 -20.72 -11.29 22.69
CA PRO A 368 -20.54 -12.72 22.87
C PRO A 368 -21.57 -13.23 23.90
N ALA A 369 -22.04 -14.46 23.70
CA ALA A 369 -23.18 -15.02 24.43
C ALA A 369 -22.95 -15.16 25.95
N ASP A 370 -21.69 -15.13 26.39
CA ASP A 370 -21.22 -15.21 27.77
C ASP A 370 -20.91 -13.83 28.40
N GLY A 371 -20.96 -12.74 27.63
CA GLY A 371 -20.87 -11.37 28.16
C GLY A 371 -19.51 -10.98 28.74
N THR A 372 -18.47 -11.76 28.45
CA THR A 372 -17.08 -11.48 28.82
C THR A 372 -16.25 -11.45 27.55
N ASP A 373 -15.42 -10.40 27.40
CA ASP A 373 -14.68 -9.99 26.19
C ASP A 373 -15.49 -9.22 25.13
N PHE A 374 -15.63 -7.90 25.36
CA PHE A 374 -16.06 -6.96 24.32
C PHE A 374 -14.87 -6.62 23.42
N THR A 375 -14.81 -7.20 22.23
CA THR A 375 -13.87 -6.72 21.21
C THR A 375 -14.46 -5.48 20.54
N PHE A 376 -13.71 -4.38 20.61
CA PHE A 376 -13.91 -3.23 19.75
C PHE A 376 -12.82 -3.26 18.68
N THR A 377 -13.20 -3.03 17.44
CA THR A 377 -12.22 -2.67 16.41
C THR A 377 -12.29 -1.16 16.20
N LEU A 378 -11.12 -0.53 16.23
CA LEU A 378 -10.95 0.81 15.70
C LEU A 378 -10.79 0.64 14.19
N SER A 379 -11.72 1.19 13.41
CA SER A 379 -11.58 1.24 11.95
C SER A 379 -11.56 2.69 11.49
N GLY A 380 -10.50 3.06 10.75
CA GLY A 380 -10.42 4.25 9.91
C GLY A 380 -9.52 3.90 8.73
N ALA A 381 -9.88 4.36 7.53
CA ALA A 381 -9.20 3.97 6.29
C ALA A 381 -7.71 4.38 6.26
N ASP A 382 -7.36 5.44 6.99
CA ASP A 382 -6.06 6.13 6.91
C ASP A 382 -5.33 6.22 8.27
N LEU A 383 -5.71 5.35 9.21
CA LEU A 383 -5.06 5.30 10.53
C LEU A 383 -3.93 4.28 10.51
N ASP A 384 -2.83 4.61 11.20
CA ASP A 384 -1.88 3.59 11.63
C ASP A 384 -2.63 2.45 12.33
N PRO A 385 -2.25 1.17 12.11
CA PRO A 385 -2.83 0.06 12.83
C PRO A 385 -2.67 0.32 14.34
N VAL A 386 -3.79 0.55 15.03
CA VAL A 386 -3.77 0.84 16.47
C VAL A 386 -3.37 -0.44 17.21
N ALA A 387 -2.12 -0.50 17.65
CA ALA A 387 -1.61 -1.58 18.48
C ALA A 387 -1.85 -1.29 19.96
N PHE A 388 -2.18 -2.33 20.73
CA PHE A 388 -2.07 -2.26 22.18
C PHE A 388 -0.60 -2.06 22.56
N ASP A 389 -0.30 -0.91 23.13
CA ASP A 389 1.08 -0.50 23.41
C ASP A 389 1.54 -0.98 24.79
N LEU A 390 0.89 -0.52 25.87
CA LEU A 390 1.34 -0.74 27.24
C LEU A 390 0.20 -0.80 28.27
N MET A 391 0.30 -1.74 29.20
CA MET A 391 -0.42 -1.75 30.48
C MET A 391 0.58 -1.79 31.63
N TRP A 392 0.33 -1.04 32.69
CA TRP A 392 1.16 -1.07 33.89
C TRP A 392 0.33 -1.07 35.18
N GLY A 393 0.89 -1.65 36.23
CA GLY A 393 0.23 -1.84 37.51
C GLY A 393 0.64 -3.17 38.14
N LYS A 394 0.00 -3.55 39.24
CA LYS A 394 0.32 -4.83 39.90
C LYS A 394 -0.44 -5.98 39.24
N GLY A 395 0.21 -7.13 39.11
CA GLY A 395 -0.43 -8.36 38.61
C GLY A 395 -0.63 -8.42 37.10
N VAL A 396 -0.32 -7.35 36.37
CA VAL A 396 -0.51 -7.28 34.91
C VAL A 396 0.44 -8.21 34.15
N ASN A 397 1.54 -8.64 34.78
CA ASN A 397 2.52 -9.58 34.22
C ASN A 397 2.88 -10.71 35.21
N GLY A 398 1.97 -11.04 36.14
CA GLY A 398 2.12 -12.14 37.09
C GLY A 398 3.18 -11.94 38.19
N GLY A 399 3.66 -10.71 38.38
CA GLY A 399 4.62 -10.36 39.42
C GLY A 399 3.97 -10.06 40.77
N THR A 400 4.75 -9.44 41.68
CA THR A 400 4.30 -9.05 43.02
C THR A 400 4.47 -7.56 43.32
N GLY A 401 4.70 -6.72 42.30
CA GLY A 401 5.04 -5.31 42.44
C GLY A 401 4.53 -4.47 41.26
N PRO A 402 5.01 -3.23 41.07
CA PRO A 402 4.74 -2.46 39.86
C PRO A 402 5.32 -3.20 38.64
N GLU A 403 4.44 -3.58 37.73
CA GLU A 403 4.79 -4.36 36.54
C GLU A 403 4.36 -3.61 35.28
N PHE A 404 5.03 -3.93 34.18
CA PHE A 404 4.69 -3.50 32.84
C PHE A 404 4.38 -4.73 32.00
N CYS A 405 3.40 -4.61 31.11
CA CYS A 405 3.04 -5.62 30.14
C CYS A 405 2.74 -4.98 28.78
N THR A 406 3.29 -5.57 27.73
CA THR A 406 3.06 -5.19 26.34
C THR A 406 2.50 -6.40 25.58
N GLY A 407 1.69 -6.15 24.55
CA GLY A 407 1.08 -7.21 23.73
C GLY A 407 -0.08 -7.97 24.38
N SER A 408 -0.50 -9.07 23.75
CA SER A 408 -1.76 -9.77 24.05
C SER A 408 -1.74 -10.71 25.27
N THR A 409 -0.62 -10.80 25.98
CA THR A 409 -0.45 -11.72 27.12
C THR A 409 -0.71 -11.08 28.48
N CYS A 410 -1.18 -9.83 28.51
CA CYS A 410 -1.43 -9.11 29.75
C CYS A 410 -2.60 -9.72 30.52
N SER A 411 -2.45 -9.73 31.85
CA SER A 411 -3.47 -10.20 32.77
C SER A 411 -4.20 -9.03 33.43
N ASP A 412 -5.38 -9.29 33.99
CA ASP A 412 -6.10 -8.33 34.81
C ASP A 412 -5.22 -7.78 35.94
N GLY A 413 -5.34 -6.48 36.19
CA GLY A 413 -4.65 -5.83 37.30
C GLY A 413 -5.15 -6.32 38.67
N ALA A 414 -4.25 -6.38 39.64
CA ALA A 414 -4.53 -6.70 41.03
C ALA A 414 -4.45 -5.45 41.93
N LEU A 415 -5.13 -5.48 43.07
CA LEU A 415 -5.13 -4.38 44.03
C LEU A 415 -3.70 -4.07 44.52
N GLY A 416 -3.29 -2.85 44.19
CA GLY A 416 -2.00 -2.25 44.48
C GLY A 416 -2.07 -1.21 45.59
N LEU A 417 -1.00 -1.10 46.37
CA LEU A 417 -0.95 -0.17 47.52
C LEU A 417 0.35 0.67 47.53
N THR A 418 1.37 0.27 46.79
CA THR A 418 2.65 0.99 46.75
C THR A 418 2.73 1.96 45.58
N ALA A 419 3.83 2.73 45.54
CA ALA A 419 4.18 3.56 44.39
C ALA A 419 4.22 2.71 43.11
N GLY A 420 3.53 3.15 42.07
CA GLY A 420 3.45 2.45 40.79
C GLY A 420 2.39 1.36 40.70
N GLU A 421 1.61 1.13 41.76
CA GLU A 421 0.46 0.23 41.76
C GLU A 421 -0.83 1.01 42.07
N PHE A 422 -2.00 0.47 41.75
CA PHE A 422 -3.28 1.16 41.95
C PHE A 422 -4.26 0.33 42.78
N PHE A 423 -5.00 0.97 43.68
CA PHE A 423 -6.09 0.31 44.39
C PHE A 423 -7.37 0.38 43.57
N GLU A 424 -7.79 1.59 43.19
CA GLU A 424 -8.95 1.82 42.32
C GLU A 424 -8.72 3.06 41.45
N PRO A 425 -7.97 2.92 40.34
CA PRO A 425 -7.70 4.04 39.46
C PRO A 425 -9.01 4.45 38.75
N HIS A 426 -9.38 5.73 38.82
CA HIS A 426 -10.67 6.20 38.32
C HIS A 426 -10.56 7.13 37.11
N ARG A 427 -9.49 7.93 37.05
CA ARG A 427 -9.20 8.81 35.92
C ARG A 427 -7.69 8.89 35.66
N ILE A 428 -7.37 9.16 34.40
CA ILE A 428 -6.03 9.32 33.87
C ILE A 428 -5.99 10.56 32.97
N VAL A 429 -4.89 11.31 33.00
CA VAL A 429 -4.64 12.47 32.12
C VAL A 429 -3.14 12.60 31.85
N THR A 430 -2.79 13.14 30.69
CA THR A 430 -1.38 13.37 30.30
C THR A 430 -1.15 14.87 30.08
N ASP A 431 0.02 15.37 30.46
CA ASP A 431 0.43 16.75 30.19
C ASP A 431 1.21 16.91 28.87
N ALA A 432 1.46 18.16 28.46
CA ALA A 432 2.18 18.48 27.22
C ALA A 432 3.66 18.04 27.22
N LEU A 433 4.19 17.57 28.35
CA LEU A 433 5.55 17.04 28.48
C LEU A 433 5.57 15.50 28.52
N GLY A 434 4.41 14.85 28.31
CA GLY A 434 4.29 13.39 28.29
C GLY A 434 4.14 12.74 29.67
N TYR A 435 4.03 13.51 30.76
CA TYR A 435 3.78 12.90 32.07
C TYR A 435 2.32 12.52 32.24
N THR A 436 2.08 11.34 32.78
CA THR A 436 0.76 10.79 33.03
C THR A 436 0.40 10.87 34.51
N TYR A 437 -0.83 11.28 34.81
CA TYR A 437 -1.35 11.44 36.16
C TYR A 437 -2.59 10.58 36.35
N VAL A 438 -2.60 9.78 37.40
CA VAL A 438 -3.70 8.85 37.69
C VAL A 438 -4.26 9.11 39.08
N SER A 439 -5.57 9.31 39.17
CA SER A 439 -6.26 9.44 40.46
C SER A 439 -6.64 8.06 41.01
N ASP A 440 -6.17 7.76 42.21
CA ASP A 440 -6.44 6.51 42.91
C ASP A 440 -7.52 6.78 43.97
N TYR A 441 -8.74 6.38 43.62
CA TYR A 441 -9.98 6.91 44.16
C TYR A 441 -10.08 6.73 45.68
N TYR A 442 -10.22 5.49 46.16
CA TYR A 442 -10.53 5.23 47.58
C TYR A 442 -9.40 5.59 48.54
N ILE A 443 -8.14 5.51 48.09
CA ILE A 443 -6.99 5.75 48.97
C ILE A 443 -6.51 7.21 48.93
N GLY A 444 -7.22 8.08 48.21
CA GLY A 444 -7.06 9.53 48.34
C GLY A 444 -5.68 10.04 47.92
N ARG A 445 -5.18 9.55 46.78
CA ARG A 445 -3.89 9.98 46.22
C ARG A 445 -3.95 10.16 44.71
N VAL A 446 -2.99 10.92 44.20
CA VAL A 446 -2.69 11.00 42.76
C VAL A 446 -1.24 10.60 42.55
N GLN A 447 -1.01 9.78 41.53
CA GLN A 447 0.33 9.33 41.12
C GLN A 447 0.71 9.95 39.78
N LYS A 448 1.96 10.34 39.63
CA LYS A 448 2.58 10.88 38.42
C LYS A 448 3.58 9.87 37.86
N PHE A 449 3.55 9.69 36.55
CA PHE A 449 4.37 8.78 35.77
C PHE A 449 5.04 9.51 34.61
N ASP A 450 6.23 9.06 34.20
CA ASP A 450 6.87 9.50 32.96
C ASP A 450 6.22 8.86 31.72
N GLU A 451 6.70 9.21 30.54
CA GLU A 451 6.21 8.72 29.25
C GLU A 451 6.32 7.19 29.08
N ASN A 452 7.17 6.53 29.87
CA ASN A 452 7.37 5.08 29.86
C ASN A 452 6.56 4.38 30.96
N GLY A 453 5.70 5.12 31.67
CA GLY A 453 4.91 4.61 32.79
C GLY A 453 5.71 4.40 34.09
N ASN A 454 6.96 4.89 34.19
CA ASN A 454 7.71 4.79 35.44
C ASN A 454 7.18 5.76 36.48
N PHE A 455 7.09 5.32 37.73
CA PHE A 455 6.68 6.16 38.85
C PHE A 455 7.65 7.34 39.04
N VAL A 456 7.12 8.56 39.07
CA VAL A 456 7.87 9.79 39.34
C VAL A 456 7.64 10.26 40.77
N LEU A 457 6.37 10.45 41.15
CA LEU A 457 5.96 10.85 42.49
C LEU A 457 4.48 10.56 42.72
N MET A 458 4.04 10.69 43.96
CA MET A 458 2.63 10.76 44.30
C MET A 458 2.38 11.76 45.41
N TRP A 459 1.15 12.23 45.51
CA TRP A 459 0.74 13.14 46.57
C TRP A 459 -0.66 12.84 47.07
N GLY A 460 -0.90 13.22 48.32
CA GLY A 460 -2.11 12.92 49.07
C GLY A 460 -1.80 12.86 50.55
N LYS A 461 -2.80 12.57 51.37
CA LYS A 461 -2.58 12.47 52.82
C LYS A 461 -2.02 11.13 53.21
N GLY A 462 -1.00 11.10 54.06
CA GLY A 462 -0.39 9.88 54.57
C GLY A 462 0.44 9.13 53.54
N VAL A 463 0.82 9.74 52.42
CA VAL A 463 1.61 9.07 51.35
C VAL A 463 3.11 8.98 51.68
N ASN A 464 3.58 9.78 52.65
CA ASN A 464 4.97 9.80 53.13
C ASN A 464 5.06 9.65 54.66
N GLY A 465 4.13 8.89 55.25
CA GLY A 465 4.09 8.61 56.69
C GLY A 465 3.65 9.77 57.60
N GLY A 466 3.22 10.90 57.04
CA GLY A 466 2.70 12.04 57.78
C GLY A 466 1.18 11.97 58.01
N SER A 467 0.61 13.07 58.50
CA SER A 467 -0.83 13.20 58.81
C SER A 467 -1.54 14.32 58.04
N GLY A 468 -0.86 14.98 57.10
CA GLY A 468 -1.36 16.12 56.33
C GLY A 468 -1.18 15.88 54.82
N PRO A 469 -1.23 16.91 53.96
CA PRO A 469 -0.91 16.75 52.54
C PRO A 469 0.60 16.54 52.35
N GLU A 470 1.00 15.39 51.79
CA GLU A 470 2.41 15.12 51.51
C GLU A 470 2.66 14.74 50.05
N ILE A 471 3.94 14.82 49.67
CA ILE A 471 4.47 14.29 48.41
C ILE A 471 5.47 13.19 48.78
N CYS A 472 5.40 12.05 48.08
CA CYS A 472 6.41 11.01 48.11
C CYS A 472 6.99 10.84 46.70
N SER A 473 8.28 11.11 46.53
CA SER A 473 9.02 10.94 45.27
C SER A 473 10.13 9.88 45.37
N THR A 474 10.34 9.31 46.56
CA THR A 474 11.35 8.26 46.79
C THR A 474 10.72 7.14 47.62
N PRO A 475 10.46 5.96 47.03
CA PRO A 475 9.93 4.81 47.76
C PRO A 475 10.79 4.41 48.98
N PRO A 476 10.22 3.83 50.04
CA PRO A 476 8.86 3.30 50.13
C PRO A 476 7.82 4.39 50.41
N CYS A 477 6.85 4.52 49.51
CA CYS A 477 5.69 5.37 49.70
C CYS A 477 4.52 4.57 50.28
N THR A 478 3.68 5.21 51.10
CA THR A 478 2.55 4.57 51.80
C THR A 478 1.21 4.80 51.09
N ILE A 479 0.17 4.04 51.46
CA ILE A 479 -1.08 3.92 50.67
C ILE A 479 -1.85 5.23 50.52
N GLY A 480 -1.56 6.24 51.34
CA GLY A 480 -2.38 7.43 51.43
C GLY A 480 -3.59 7.22 52.35
N GLY A 481 -4.52 8.16 52.36
CA GLY A 481 -5.78 8.06 53.09
C GLY A 481 -6.66 9.30 52.90
N GLY A 482 -7.96 9.14 53.19
CA GLY A 482 -8.94 10.22 53.09
C GLY A 482 -8.59 11.43 53.95
N GLY A 483 -8.73 12.61 53.37
CA GLY A 483 -8.43 13.88 54.03
C GLY A 483 -9.47 14.96 53.81
N THR A 484 -9.37 16.04 54.58
CA THR A 484 -10.38 17.12 54.60
C THR A 484 -9.75 18.51 54.46
N LEU A 485 -8.44 18.58 54.23
CA LEU A 485 -7.68 19.82 54.10
C LEU A 485 -7.19 20.00 52.65
N GLY A 486 -6.87 21.23 52.27
CA GLY A 486 -6.38 21.53 50.92
C GLY A 486 -5.09 20.76 50.60
N GLY A 487 -5.12 19.99 49.49
CA GLY A 487 -4.03 19.11 49.07
C GLY A 487 -4.13 17.67 49.60
N GLU A 488 -5.13 17.39 50.45
CA GLU A 488 -5.58 16.05 50.75
C GLU A 488 -6.78 15.71 49.84
N PHE A 489 -7.06 14.42 49.64
CA PHE A 489 -8.18 13.98 48.83
C PHE A 489 -9.08 13.03 49.63
N ASP A 490 -10.38 13.19 49.50
CA ASP A 490 -11.36 12.18 49.88
C ASP A 490 -12.07 11.72 48.61
N ASN A 491 -11.80 10.48 48.17
CA ASN A 491 -12.30 9.93 46.91
C ASN A 491 -11.92 10.77 45.67
N ALA A 492 -10.66 10.69 45.23
CA ALA A 492 -10.15 11.45 44.08
C ALA A 492 -10.78 10.98 42.74
N GLN A 493 -11.89 11.60 42.33
CA GLN A 493 -12.72 11.16 41.21
C GLN A 493 -12.34 11.75 39.85
N GLY A 494 -11.96 13.03 39.82
CA GLY A 494 -11.69 13.76 38.61
C GLY A 494 -10.26 14.27 38.60
N ILE A 495 -9.64 14.30 37.43
CA ILE A 495 -8.32 14.89 37.23
C ILE A 495 -8.26 15.59 35.87
N ALA A 496 -7.63 16.76 35.82
CA ALA A 496 -7.36 17.51 34.60
C ALA A 496 -6.00 18.21 34.71
N VAL A 497 -5.37 18.47 33.57
CA VAL A 497 -4.12 19.23 33.49
C VAL A 497 -4.30 20.36 32.48
N ASP A 498 -3.80 21.56 32.81
CA ASP A 498 -3.77 22.69 31.87
C ASP A 498 -2.46 22.75 31.07
N GLY A 499 -2.41 23.65 30.06
CA GLY A 499 -1.23 23.84 29.22
C GLY A 499 0.02 24.38 29.94
N ALA A 500 -0.09 24.76 31.22
CA ALA A 500 1.04 25.15 32.06
C ALA A 500 1.52 24.00 32.96
N GLY A 501 0.88 22.82 32.90
CA GLY A 501 1.20 21.66 33.71
C GLY A 501 0.59 21.68 35.11
N ASN A 502 -0.38 22.55 35.38
CA ASN A 502 -1.08 22.53 36.67
C ASN A 502 -2.09 21.37 36.70
N VAL A 503 -2.09 20.62 37.80
CA VAL A 503 -2.99 19.48 38.01
C VAL A 503 -4.18 19.91 38.87
N TYR A 504 -5.39 19.68 38.37
CA TYR A 504 -6.65 19.94 39.05
C TYR A 504 -7.30 18.61 39.39
N VAL A 505 -7.58 18.38 40.67
CA VAL A 505 -8.20 17.15 41.15
C VAL A 505 -9.54 17.49 41.77
N ALA A 506 -10.59 16.84 41.29
CA ALA A 506 -11.91 16.91 41.92
C ALA A 506 -12.08 15.70 42.83
N ASP A 507 -12.36 15.96 44.10
CA ASP A 507 -12.67 14.95 45.11
C ASP A 507 -14.13 15.07 45.56
N ALA A 508 -14.68 14.03 46.18
CA ALA A 508 -16.09 14.01 46.56
C ALA A 508 -16.36 13.10 47.77
N TYR A 509 -16.99 13.66 48.79
CA TYR A 509 -17.42 12.94 50.00
C TYR A 509 -18.47 11.85 49.72
#